data_AF-A0A852K4N1-F1
#
_entry.id   AF-A0A852K4N1-F1
#
_cell.length_a   1.000
_cell.length_b   1.000
_cell.length_c   1.000
_cell.angle_alpha   90.00
_cell.angle_beta   90.00
_cell.angle_gamma   90.00
#
_symmetry.space_group_name_H-M   'P 1'
#
loop_
_entity.id
_entity.type
_entity.pdbx_description
1 polymer ?
#
loop_
_entity_poly.entity_id
_entity_poly.type
_entity_poly.pdbx_seq_one_letter_code
_entity_poly.pdbx_strand_id
1 'polypeptide(L)'
;LGCALLLPTVLGEDCPSQCSCWSLGEPWGTGVDCSSRGLRALPALPRLTRILHLHNNSLASIPAGALDSLGHLQELWLWDNPWHCDCHILYLKLWLQDFSAPALAQLRCASPA
;
A
#
# COMPACT_ATOMS: atom_id res chain seq x y z
N LEU A 1 -8.82 -1.66 42.59
CA LEU A 1 -8.69 -2.33 41.28
C LEU A 1 -8.58 -1.21 40.25
N GLY A 2 -7.34 -0.89 39.86
CA GLY A 2 -6.98 0.38 39.25
C GLY A 2 -7.42 0.50 37.79
N CYS A 3 -7.89 1.69 37.43
CA CYS A 3 -8.19 2.12 36.07
C CYS A 3 -6.96 1.94 35.19
N ALA A 4 -7.05 1.08 34.17
CA ALA A 4 -6.02 1.01 33.13
C ALA A 4 -6.03 2.34 32.38
N LEU A 5 -4.91 3.05 32.45
CA LEU A 5 -4.71 4.32 31.75
C LEU A 5 -4.86 4.08 30.25
N LEU A 6 -5.88 4.70 29.65
CA LEU A 6 -5.99 4.86 28.21
C LEU A 6 -4.83 5.76 27.77
N LEU A 7 -3.70 5.14 27.40
CA LEU A 7 -2.73 5.81 26.56
C LEU A 7 -3.45 6.21 25.27
N PRO A 8 -3.23 7.42 24.74
CA PRO A 8 -3.76 7.73 23.42
C PRO A 8 -3.15 6.71 22.48
N THR A 9 -3.95 5.79 21.95
CA THR A 9 -3.52 4.96 20.83
C THR A 9 -3.11 5.95 19.75
N VAL A 10 -1.82 5.95 19.45
CA VAL A 10 -1.23 6.75 18.38
C VAL A 10 -2.17 6.58 17.17
N LEU A 11 -2.63 7.67 16.57
CA LEU A 11 -3.47 7.65 15.37
C LEU A 11 -2.66 7.21 14.13
N GLY A 12 -2.02 6.06 14.21
CA GLY A 12 -1.69 5.21 13.08
C GLY A 12 -2.84 4.23 12.94
N GLU A 13 -3.52 4.23 11.79
CA GLU A 13 -4.49 3.18 11.50
C GLU A 13 -3.86 1.82 11.77
N ASP A 14 -4.61 0.94 12.42
CA ASP A 14 -4.16 -0.41 12.76
C ASP A 14 -3.66 -1.15 11.51
N CYS A 15 -2.74 -2.09 11.73
CA CYS A 15 -2.27 -2.95 10.66
C CYS A 15 -3.47 -3.65 9.99
N PRO A 16 -3.57 -3.64 8.65
CA PRO A 16 -4.67 -4.31 7.98
C PRO A 16 -4.72 -5.80 8.37
N SER A 17 -5.92 -6.32 8.65
CA SER A 17 -6.10 -7.68 9.17
C SER A 17 -5.56 -8.80 8.26
N GLN A 18 -5.42 -8.52 6.96
CA GLN A 18 -4.87 -9.47 5.98
C GLN A 18 -3.35 -9.33 5.81
N CYS A 19 -2.73 -8.35 6.45
CA CYS A 19 -1.34 -7.98 6.23
C CYS A 19 -0.51 -8.19 7.50
N SER A 20 0.80 -8.28 7.30
CA SER A 20 1.79 -8.30 8.37
C SER A 20 2.45 -6.93 8.45
N CYS A 21 2.50 -6.33 9.63
CA CYS A 21 3.20 -5.06 9.82
C CYS A 21 4.36 -5.21 10.80
N TRP A 22 5.42 -4.46 10.56
CA TRP A 22 6.56 -4.37 11.48
C TRP A 22 6.99 -2.93 11.67
N SER A 23 7.45 -2.61 12.88
CA SER A 23 8.07 -1.31 13.15
C SER A 23 9.46 -1.28 12.53
N LEU A 24 9.77 -0.20 11.82
CA LEU A 24 11.12 0.09 11.35
C LEU A 24 11.96 0.78 12.44
N GLY A 25 11.38 1.06 13.61
CA GLY A 25 11.95 1.87 14.69
C GLY A 25 11.52 3.34 14.57
N GLU A 26 11.47 4.08 15.67
CA GLU A 26 11.24 5.53 15.65
C GLU A 26 12.51 6.25 15.16
N PRO A 27 12.47 7.17 14.17
CA PRO A 27 11.31 7.78 13.50
C PRO A 27 11.01 7.19 12.11
N TRP A 28 11.42 5.96 11.86
CA TRP A 28 11.46 5.30 10.55
C TRP A 28 10.12 4.67 10.12
N GLY A 29 9.07 4.72 10.94
CA GLY A 29 7.71 4.34 10.53
C GLY A 29 7.45 2.84 10.47
N THR A 30 6.57 2.40 9.56
CA THR A 30 6.05 1.03 9.52
C THR A 30 6.27 0.38 8.15
N GLY A 31 6.72 -0.87 8.14
CA GLY A 31 6.65 -1.72 6.97
C GLY A 31 5.36 -2.53 6.97
N VAL A 32 4.72 -2.65 5.81
CA VAL A 32 3.43 -3.31 5.62
C VAL A 32 3.56 -4.31 4.47
N ASP A 33 3.42 -5.59 4.79
CA ASP A 33 3.45 -6.69 3.83
C ASP A 33 2.06 -7.30 3.68
N CYS A 34 1.46 -7.03 2.53
CA CYS A 34 0.17 -7.54 2.08
C CYS A 34 0.33 -8.49 0.88
N SER A 35 1.54 -8.99 0.61
CA SER A 35 1.82 -9.84 -0.55
C SER A 35 1.21 -11.23 -0.42
N SER A 36 0.83 -11.84 -1.55
CA SER A 36 0.31 -13.22 -1.60
C SER A 36 -0.95 -13.45 -0.74
N ARG A 37 -1.83 -12.45 -0.62
CA ARG A 37 -3.05 -12.51 0.21
C ARG A 37 -4.35 -12.65 -0.58
N GLY A 38 -4.28 -12.64 -1.92
CA GLY A 38 -5.46 -12.70 -2.79
C GLY A 38 -6.30 -11.41 -2.75
N LEU A 39 -5.69 -10.28 -2.41
CA LEU A 39 -6.37 -8.99 -2.32
C LEU A 39 -6.96 -8.59 -3.68
N ARG A 40 -8.24 -8.21 -3.67
CA ARG A 40 -8.94 -7.64 -4.84
C ARG A 40 -9.10 -6.13 -4.75
N ALA A 41 -8.86 -5.56 -3.57
CA ALA A 41 -8.91 -4.15 -3.29
C ALA A 41 -7.78 -3.78 -2.30
N LEU A 42 -7.32 -2.54 -2.38
CA LEU A 42 -6.33 -2.00 -1.44
C LEU A 42 -6.96 -1.91 -0.03
N PRO A 43 -6.33 -2.49 1.01
CA PRO A 43 -6.78 -2.28 2.39
C PRO A 43 -6.52 -0.85 2.88
N ALA A 44 -7.11 -0.46 4.00
CA ALA A 44 -6.73 0.78 4.69
C ALA A 44 -5.30 0.67 5.22
N LEU A 45 -4.42 1.61 4.86
CA LEU A 45 -2.99 1.55 5.13
C LEU A 45 -2.58 2.57 6.20
N PRO A 46 -1.69 2.22 7.14
CA PRO A 46 -1.16 3.16 8.11
C PRO A 46 -0.48 4.35 7.42
N ARG A 47 -0.78 5.58 7.85
CA ARG A 47 -0.18 6.81 7.25
C ARG A 47 1.35 6.87 7.31
N LEU A 48 1.95 6.20 8.30
CA LEU A 48 3.40 6.15 8.49
C LEU A 48 4.05 4.96 7.75
N THR A 49 3.36 4.36 6.78
CA THR A 49 3.90 3.29 5.95
C THR A 49 5.07 3.81 5.12
N ARG A 50 6.23 3.15 5.25
CA ARG A 50 7.44 3.43 4.45
C ARG A 50 7.74 2.35 3.43
N ILE A 51 7.38 1.10 3.75
CA ILE A 51 7.57 -0.06 2.88
C ILE A 51 6.20 -0.69 2.69
N LEU A 52 5.78 -0.86 1.44
CA LEU A 52 4.50 -1.46 1.10
C LEU A 52 4.67 -2.56 0.05
N HIS A 53 4.37 -3.79 0.44
CA HIS A 53 4.38 -4.94 -0.47
C HIS A 53 2.96 -5.36 -0.80
N LEU A 54 2.56 -5.21 -2.06
CA LEU A 54 1.23 -5.56 -2.59
C LEU A 54 1.29 -6.59 -3.72
N HIS A 55 2.48 -7.09 -4.02
CA HIS A 55 2.70 -8.02 -5.11
C HIS A 55 2.02 -9.37 -4.92
N ASN A 56 1.82 -10.10 -6.02
CA ASN A 56 1.21 -11.43 -6.03
C ASN A 56 -0.21 -11.41 -5.42
N ASN A 57 -1.05 -10.49 -5.88
CA ASN A 57 -2.44 -10.35 -5.46
C ASN A 57 -3.37 -10.34 -6.70
N SER A 58 -4.63 -9.99 -6.51
CA SER A 58 -5.65 -9.88 -7.57
C SER A 58 -6.14 -8.44 -7.74
N LEU A 59 -5.25 -7.46 -7.53
CA LEU A 59 -5.57 -6.05 -7.71
C LEU A 59 -5.66 -5.74 -9.20
N ALA A 60 -6.81 -5.24 -9.63
CA ALA A 60 -7.01 -4.80 -11.01
C ALA A 60 -6.83 -3.28 -11.18
N SER A 61 -7.01 -2.51 -10.11
CA SER A 61 -6.85 -1.06 -10.08
C SER A 61 -6.56 -0.59 -8.65
N ILE A 62 -6.10 0.65 -8.51
CA ILE A 62 -6.02 1.36 -7.24
C ILE A 62 -6.95 2.57 -7.33
N PRO A 63 -7.86 2.78 -6.37
CA PRO A 63 -8.73 3.96 -6.37
C PRO A 63 -7.94 5.26 -6.37
N ALA A 64 -8.45 6.27 -7.07
CA ALA A 64 -7.83 7.58 -7.10
C ALA A 64 -7.69 8.16 -5.69
N GLY A 65 -6.50 8.67 -5.38
CA GLY A 65 -6.15 9.25 -4.08
C GLY A 65 -5.77 8.24 -2.98
N ALA A 66 -5.88 6.93 -3.22
CA ALA A 66 -5.67 5.93 -2.18
C ALA A 66 -4.22 5.84 -1.65
N LEU A 67 -3.24 6.34 -2.42
CA LEU A 67 -1.83 6.38 -2.03
C LEU A 67 -1.38 7.78 -1.60
N ASP A 68 -2.22 8.82 -1.75
CA ASP A 68 -1.82 10.22 -1.56
C ASP A 68 -1.49 10.54 -0.09
N SER A 69 -2.12 9.81 0.85
CA SER A 69 -1.84 9.95 2.27
C SER A 69 -0.52 9.29 2.71
N LEU A 70 0.12 8.50 1.86
CA LEU A 70 1.36 7.76 2.16
C LEU A 70 2.61 8.60 1.83
N GLY A 71 2.66 9.84 2.32
CA GLY A 71 3.75 10.79 2.02
C GLY A 71 5.14 10.38 2.53
N HIS A 72 5.23 9.32 3.34
CA HIS A 72 6.49 8.74 3.83
C HIS A 72 6.89 7.45 3.11
N LEU A 73 6.15 7.02 2.08
CA LEU A 73 6.46 5.81 1.35
C LEU A 73 7.82 5.93 0.65
N GLN A 74 8.61 4.86 0.71
CA GLN A 74 9.95 4.78 0.13
C GLN A 74 10.09 3.56 -0.78
N GLU A 75 9.38 2.48 -0.47
CA GLU A 75 9.39 1.25 -1.25
C GLU A 75 7.96 0.76 -1.51
N LEU A 76 7.71 0.37 -2.77
CA LEU A 76 6.44 -0.16 -3.23
C LEU A 76 6.66 -1.28 -4.23
N TRP A 77 6.10 -2.46 -3.95
CA TRP A 77 6.10 -3.60 -4.87
C TRP A 77 4.67 -3.93 -5.31
N LEU A 78 4.44 -3.89 -6.62
CA LEU A 78 3.11 -4.03 -7.25
C LEU A 78 3.06 -5.08 -8.37
N TRP A 79 4.18 -5.74 -8.68
CA TRP A 79 4.23 -6.78 -9.71
C TRP A 79 3.26 -7.94 -9.40
N ASP A 80 3.00 -8.77 -10.41
CA ASP A 80 2.12 -9.94 -10.30
C ASP A 80 0.73 -9.60 -9.75
N ASN A 81 0.12 -8.56 -10.33
CA ASN A 81 -1.27 -8.20 -10.15
C ASN A 81 -1.92 -8.02 -11.53
N PRO A 82 -3.20 -8.41 -11.72
CA PRO A 82 -3.89 -8.33 -12.99
C PRO A 82 -4.37 -6.90 -13.32
N TRP A 83 -3.43 -5.96 -13.48
CA TRP A 83 -3.74 -4.55 -13.72
C TRP A 83 -4.58 -4.35 -14.98
N HIS A 84 -5.75 -3.71 -14.83
CA HIS A 84 -6.64 -3.34 -15.92
C HIS A 84 -6.29 -1.92 -16.39
N CYS A 85 -5.62 -1.82 -17.51
CA CYS A 85 -5.12 -0.60 -18.10
C CYS A 85 -6.16 0.10 -19.00
N ASP A 86 -7.28 0.50 -18.39
CA ASP A 86 -8.31 1.35 -18.99
C ASP A 86 -8.17 2.82 -18.52
N CYS A 87 -9.25 3.60 -18.53
CA CYS A 87 -9.23 4.98 -18.02
C CYS A 87 -9.02 5.07 -16.50
N HIS A 88 -9.27 4.00 -15.74
CA HIS A 88 -9.16 3.99 -14.27
C HIS A 88 -7.71 3.74 -13.80
N ILE A 89 -6.81 3.24 -14.66
CA ILE A 89 -5.39 3.05 -14.30
C ILE A 89 -4.60 4.36 -14.22
N LEU A 90 -5.15 5.44 -14.78
CA LEU A 90 -4.42 6.68 -14.98
C LEU A 90 -3.85 7.24 -13.69
N TYR A 91 -4.62 7.20 -12.60
CA TYR A 91 -4.14 7.62 -11.28
C TYR A 91 -2.87 6.86 -10.87
N LEU A 92 -2.92 5.52 -10.87
CA LEU A 92 -1.80 4.69 -10.45
C LEU A 92 -0.57 4.92 -11.33
N LYS A 93 -0.76 5.05 -12.64
CA LYS A 93 0.33 5.32 -13.58
C LYS A 93 1.01 6.65 -13.29
N LEU A 94 0.24 7.73 -13.15
CA LEU A 94 0.78 9.07 -12.86
C LEU A 94 1.47 9.11 -11.48
N TRP A 95 0.83 8.51 -10.48
CA TRP A 95 1.39 8.42 -9.14
C TRP A 95 2.73 7.66 -9.12
N LEU A 96 2.85 6.55 -9.86
CA LEU A 96 4.10 5.80 -9.98
C LEU A 96 5.19 6.55 -10.74
N GLN A 97 4.82 7.38 -11.73
CA GLN A 97 5.77 8.23 -12.47
C GLN A 97 6.44 9.24 -11.54
N ASP A 98 5.69 9.83 -10.62
CA ASP A 98 6.22 10.78 -9.64
C ASP A 98 6.95 10.08 -8.49
N PHE A 99 6.50 8.89 -8.10
CA PHE A 99 7.06 8.14 -6.98
C PHE A 99 8.39 7.46 -7.31
N SER A 100 8.44 6.61 -8.35
CA SER A 100 9.60 5.74 -8.61
C SER A 100 9.55 5.10 -9.99
N ALA A 101 10.51 5.43 -10.86
CA ALA A 101 10.66 4.78 -12.18
C ALA A 101 10.82 3.25 -12.08
N PRO A 102 11.59 2.69 -11.12
CA PRO A 102 11.60 1.24 -10.87
C PRO A 102 10.23 0.65 -10.53
N ALA A 103 9.41 1.33 -9.71
CA ALA A 103 8.07 0.84 -9.38
C ALA A 103 7.12 0.91 -10.58
N LEU A 104 7.22 1.98 -11.40
CA LEU A 104 6.48 2.10 -12.66
C LEU A 104 6.79 0.95 -13.62
N ALA A 105 8.06 0.53 -13.72
CA ALA A 105 8.46 -0.57 -14.58
C ALA A 105 7.83 -1.93 -14.20
N GLN A 106 7.31 -2.07 -12.97
CA GLN A 106 6.59 -3.27 -12.51
C GLN A 106 5.13 -3.31 -12.96
N LEU A 107 4.55 -2.17 -13.36
CA LEU A 107 3.15 -2.07 -13.78
C LEU A 107 2.96 -2.71 -15.16
N ARG A 108 2.55 -3.98 -15.18
CA ARG A 108 2.24 -4.73 -16.40
C ARG A 108 0.73 -4.90 -16.54
N CYS A 109 0.18 -4.44 -17.65
CA CYS A 109 -1.24 -4.61 -17.97
C CYS A 109 -1.56 -6.08 -18.20
N ALA A 110 -2.59 -6.58 -17.54
CA ALA A 110 -3.21 -7.86 -17.84
C ALA A 110 -4.40 -7.72 -18.81
N SER A 111 -4.97 -6.53 -18.91
CA SER A 111 -6.06 -6.20 -19.83
C SER A 111 -6.11 -4.68 -20.10
N PRO A 112 -6.72 -4.22 -21.23
CA PRO A 112 -6.99 -5.02 -22.42
C PRO A 112 -5.68 -5.62 -22.99
N ALA A 113 -5.81 -6.75 -23.70
CA ALA A 113 -4.69 -7.49 -24.25
C ALA A 113 -4.01 -6.75 -25.42
#